data_AF-A0A535JJ21-F1
#
_entry.id   AF-A0A535JJ21-F1
#
_cell.length_a   1.000
_cell.length_b   1.000
_cell.length_c   1.000
_cell.angle_alpha   90.00
_cell.angle_beta   90.00
_cell.angle_gamma   90.00
#
_symmetry.space_group_name_H-M   'P 1'
#
loop_
_entity.id
_entity.type
_entity.pdbx_description
1 polymer ?
#
loop_
_entity_poly.entity_id
_entity_poly.type
_entity_poly.pdbx_seq_one_letter_code
_entity_poly.pdbx_strand_id
1 'polypeptide(L)'
;MTDITSLHFEDPWFLALLLVVGAGLLLNLLRARRPGTGLLFPSLGLVPSARPGWRVRWRWALVVLRVVALVAFVVALARPQIVRASVQSVAEGIDIVLVLDTSGSMSERGFGGSAKIDAAKRVVNDFLGGLTNDRVGIVIFSGEAIVVGPPTLDYAASQKLVAPIDTGTLTGGTAIGTGLAVGINVLRDSEAASKVVILLTDGENNSGDISPLDAANMAKLLDVRVYTIGAITLNPSADRDVASDTVDEKLMRKIAEGTGGHYYSVSDENSLAEVYREIESLEKSHV
;
A
#
# COMPACT_ATOMS: atom_id res chain seq x y z
N MET A 1 11.40 -16.46 0.49
CA MET A 1 12.10 -15.16 0.51
C MET A 1 13.49 -15.32 -0.07
N THR A 2 13.62 -15.23 -1.40
CA THR A 2 14.92 -15.08 -2.04
C THR A 2 14.90 -13.71 -2.69
N ASP A 3 15.29 -12.69 -1.93
CA ASP A 3 15.55 -11.35 -2.48
C ASP A 3 16.69 -11.50 -3.47
N ILE A 4 16.35 -11.56 -4.76
CA ILE A 4 17.34 -11.56 -5.83
C ILE A 4 17.93 -10.15 -5.87
N THR A 5 18.92 -9.92 -5.02
CA THR A 5 19.66 -8.67 -4.99
C THR A 5 20.64 -8.69 -6.15
N SER A 6 20.16 -8.41 -7.36
CA SER A 6 21.02 -8.31 -8.54
C SER A 6 21.59 -6.90 -8.63
N LEU A 7 22.92 -6.78 -8.51
CA LEU A 7 23.64 -5.55 -8.83
C LEU A 7 23.56 -5.33 -10.35
N HIS A 8 22.90 -4.26 -10.78
CA HIS A 8 22.80 -3.89 -12.19
C HIS A 8 23.57 -2.60 -12.45
N PHE A 9 24.28 -2.54 -13.57
CA PHE A 9 24.90 -1.32 -14.06
C PHE A 9 24.01 -0.80 -15.21
N GLU A 10 23.41 0.37 -15.02
CA GLU A 10 22.52 0.99 -16.03
C GLU A 10 23.30 1.32 -17.31
N ASP A 11 24.55 1.77 -17.15
CA ASP A 11 25.44 2.17 -18.25
C ASP A 11 26.78 1.41 -18.20
N PRO A 12 26.83 0.12 -18.59
CA PRO A 12 28.03 -0.71 -18.49
C PRO A 12 29.16 -0.25 -19.42
N TRP A 13 28.84 0.55 -20.45
CA TRP A 13 29.79 1.06 -21.43
C TRP A 13 30.81 2.03 -20.82
N PHE A 14 30.49 2.70 -19.70
CA PHE A 14 31.46 3.54 -18.99
C PHE A 14 32.63 2.74 -18.41
N LEU A 15 32.48 1.43 -18.17
CA LEU A 15 33.60 0.58 -17.74
C LEU A 15 34.72 0.50 -18.79
N ALA A 16 34.44 0.79 -20.06
CA ALA A 16 35.46 0.89 -21.10
C ALA A 16 36.49 2.01 -20.83
N LEU A 17 36.13 3.06 -20.07
CA LEU A 17 37.09 4.10 -19.65
C LEU A 17 38.19 3.54 -18.73
N LEU A 18 37.97 2.42 -18.07
CA LEU A 18 38.98 1.76 -17.25
C LEU A 18 40.16 1.27 -18.12
N LEU A 19 39.91 0.86 -19.37
CA LEU A 19 40.96 0.53 -20.34
C LEU A 19 41.80 1.75 -20.70
N VAL A 20 41.19 2.93 -20.81
CA VAL A 20 41.90 4.20 -21.08
C VAL A 20 42.79 4.59 -19.90
N VAL A 21 42.30 4.43 -18.68
CA VAL A 21 43.09 4.66 -17.45
C VAL A 21 44.29 3.68 -17.39
N GLY A 22 44.06 2.40 -17.70
CA GLY A 22 45.12 1.39 -17.77
C GLY A 22 46.16 1.66 -18.85
N ALA A 23 45.73 2.06 -20.05
CA ALA A 23 46.63 2.46 -21.14
C ALA A 23 47.45 3.70 -20.77
N GLY A 24 46.86 4.70 -20.11
CA GLY A 24 47.56 5.87 -19.60
C GLY A 24 48.63 5.51 -18.56
N LEU A 25 48.33 4.58 -17.66
CA LEU A 25 49.30 4.06 -16.69
C LEU A 25 50.46 3.33 -17.38
N LEU A 26 50.14 2.45 -18.33
CA LEU A 26 51.12 1.68 -19.09
C LEU A 26 52.05 2.62 -19.88
N LEU A 27 51.50 3.64 -20.56
CA LEU A 27 52.28 4.64 -21.27
C LEU A 27 53.17 5.44 -20.32
N ASN A 28 52.70 5.77 -19.12
CA ASN A 28 53.50 6.46 -18.12
C ASN A 28 54.66 5.57 -17.61
N LEU A 29 54.42 4.29 -17.35
CA LEU A 29 55.46 3.32 -16.98
C LEU A 29 56.47 3.09 -18.10
N LEU A 30 56.01 2.99 -19.35
CA LEU A 30 56.87 2.84 -20.53
C LEU A 30 57.68 4.12 -20.80
N ARG A 31 57.11 5.31 -20.58
CA ARG A 31 57.83 6.58 -20.63
C ARG A 31 58.82 6.74 -19.49
N ALA A 32 58.49 6.27 -18.28
CA ALA A 32 59.42 6.25 -17.15
C ALA A 32 60.60 5.29 -17.35
N ARG A 33 60.44 4.28 -18.22
CA ARG A 33 61.53 3.41 -18.69
C ARG A 33 62.36 4.01 -19.81
N ARG A 34 61.90 5.08 -20.48
CA ARG A 34 62.76 5.80 -21.42
C ARG A 34 63.79 6.55 -20.58
N PRO A 35 65.10 6.40 -20.87
CA PRO A 35 66.08 7.26 -20.24
C PRO A 35 65.67 8.69 -20.56
N GLY A 36 65.34 9.46 -19.53
CA GLY A 36 65.07 10.89 -19.72
C GLY A 36 66.25 11.50 -20.45
N THR A 37 66.01 12.55 -21.23
CA THR A 37 67.07 13.36 -21.83
C THR A 37 67.92 13.93 -20.69
N GLY A 38 68.87 13.13 -20.22
CA GLY A 38 69.84 13.52 -19.22
C GLY A 38 70.71 14.58 -19.87
N LEU A 39 70.86 15.71 -19.20
CA LEU A 39 71.95 16.61 -19.53
C LEU A 39 73.24 15.80 -19.41
N LEU A 40 73.95 15.65 -20.52
CA LEU A 40 75.23 14.95 -20.56
C LEU A 40 76.24 15.77 -19.75
N PHE A 41 76.40 15.44 -18.47
CA PHE A 41 77.44 16.02 -17.62
C PHE A 41 78.72 15.16 -17.76
N PRO A 42 79.86 15.75 -18.17
CA PRO A 42 81.10 15.01 -18.42
C PRO A 42 81.74 14.36 -17.18
N SER A 43 81.33 14.71 -15.97
CA SER A 43 81.91 14.17 -14.74
C SER A 43 80.85 13.91 -13.65
N LEU A 44 80.40 12.66 -13.57
CA LEU A 44 79.51 12.15 -12.50
C LEU A 44 80.26 11.84 -11.18
N GLY A 45 81.58 12.03 -11.13
CA GLY A 45 82.42 11.68 -9.97
C GLY A 45 82.28 12.59 -8.75
N LEU A 46 81.59 13.73 -8.86
CA LEU A 46 81.40 14.71 -7.78
C LEU A 46 79.99 14.71 -7.17
N VAL A 47 79.09 13.84 -7.65
CA VAL A 47 77.73 13.74 -7.11
C VAL A 47 77.72 12.66 -6.04
N PRO A 48 77.50 12.99 -4.74
CA PRO A 48 77.35 11.98 -3.71
C PRO A 48 76.15 11.10 -4.06
N SER A 49 76.30 9.78 -3.96
CA SER A 49 75.20 8.82 -4.11
C SER A 49 74.15 9.07 -3.02
N ALA A 50 73.24 10.00 -3.27
CA ALA A 50 72.17 10.34 -2.34
C ALA A 50 71.17 9.18 -2.31
N ARG A 51 70.97 8.59 -1.12
CA ARG A 51 69.90 7.61 -0.91
C ARG A 51 68.56 8.30 -1.22
N PRO A 52 67.63 7.64 -1.92
CA PRO A 52 66.33 8.25 -2.22
C PRO A 52 65.67 8.73 -0.93
N GLY A 53 65.46 10.05 -0.82
CA GLY A 53 64.80 10.63 0.34
C GLY A 53 63.37 10.10 0.50
N TRP A 54 62.81 10.14 1.71
CA TRP A 54 61.43 9.75 2.02
C TRP A 54 60.42 10.25 0.97
N ARG A 55 60.54 11.52 0.56
CA ARG A 55 59.70 12.15 -0.48
C ARG A 55 59.69 11.42 -1.83
N VAL A 56 60.81 10.78 -2.21
CA VAL A 56 60.92 10.01 -3.47
C VAL A 56 60.12 8.70 -3.39
N ARG A 57 60.05 8.07 -2.22
CA ARG A 57 59.24 6.85 -1.99
C ARG A 57 57.74 7.16 -2.03
N TRP A 58 57.32 8.27 -1.42
CA TRP A 58 55.92 8.71 -1.41
C TRP A 58 55.39 9.16 -2.76
N ARG A 59 56.26 9.40 -3.75
CA ARG A 59 55.83 9.70 -5.12
C ARG A 59 54.97 8.58 -5.71
N TRP A 60 55.27 7.32 -5.40
CA TRP A 60 54.46 6.19 -5.86
C TRP A 60 53.10 6.11 -5.16
N ALA A 61 53.01 6.51 -3.89
CA ALA A 61 51.74 6.57 -3.16
C ALA A 61 50.77 7.57 -3.82
N LEU A 62 51.24 8.73 -4.27
CA LEU A 62 50.42 9.71 -5.00
C LEU A 62 49.92 9.16 -6.34
N VAL A 63 50.74 8.36 -7.05
CA VAL A 63 50.33 7.71 -8.30
C VAL A 63 49.23 6.67 -8.02
N VAL A 64 49.42 5.81 -7.02
CA VAL A 64 48.42 4.81 -6.62
C VAL A 64 47.11 5.48 -6.23
N LEU A 65 47.16 6.53 -5.41
CA LEU A 65 45.98 7.28 -4.98
C LEU A 65 45.22 7.88 -6.17
N ARG A 66 45.94 8.44 -7.15
CA ARG A 66 45.34 9.01 -8.36
C ARG A 66 44.64 7.93 -9.21
N VAL A 67 45.22 6.74 -9.30
CA VAL A 67 44.61 5.60 -10.02
C VAL A 67 43.36 5.12 -9.29
N VAL A 68 43.42 4.95 -7.97
CA VAL A 68 42.26 4.56 -7.17
C VAL A 68 41.13 5.57 -7.30
N ALA A 69 41.43 6.87 -7.25
CA ALA A 69 40.43 7.92 -7.45
C ALA A 69 39.78 7.86 -8.84
N LEU A 70 40.56 7.62 -9.89
CA LEU A 70 40.03 7.47 -11.25
C LEU A 70 39.15 6.22 -11.40
N VAL A 71 39.56 5.09 -10.82
CA VAL A 71 38.76 3.86 -10.84
C VAL A 71 37.44 4.07 -10.10
N ALA A 72 37.47 4.65 -8.90
CA ALA A 72 36.27 4.96 -8.14
C ALA A 72 35.33 5.92 -8.90
N PHE A 73 35.88 6.91 -9.59
CA PHE A 73 35.11 7.84 -10.41
C PHE A 73 34.43 7.14 -11.61
N VAL A 74 35.14 6.24 -12.30
CA VAL A 74 34.56 5.45 -13.41
C VAL A 74 33.46 4.51 -12.91
N VAL A 75 33.65 3.86 -11.76
CA VAL A 75 32.63 3.00 -11.15
C VAL A 75 31.40 3.82 -10.74
N ALA A 76 31.58 5.03 -10.20
CA ALA A 76 30.47 5.93 -9.89
C ALA A 76 29.68 6.37 -11.15
N LEU A 77 30.38 6.61 -12.27
CA LEU A 77 29.74 6.92 -13.55
C LEU A 77 28.94 5.74 -14.12
N ALA A 78 29.39 4.51 -13.89
CA ALA A 78 28.65 3.30 -14.29
C ALA A 78 27.34 3.09 -13.51
N ARG A 79 27.04 3.96 -12.51
CA ARG A 79 25.82 3.96 -11.69
C ARG A 79 25.43 2.56 -11.23
N PRO A 80 26.17 1.96 -10.27
CA PRO A 80 25.76 0.70 -9.68
C PRO A 80 24.42 0.90 -8.96
N GLN A 81 23.37 0.26 -9.46
CA GLN A 81 22.05 0.32 -8.87
C GLN A 81 21.70 -1.03 -8.26
N ILE A 82 21.15 -0.98 -7.06
CA ILE A 82 20.52 -2.15 -6.43
C ILE A 82 19.06 -2.11 -6.88
N VAL A 83 18.75 -2.89 -7.92
CA VAL A 83 17.39 -3.03 -8.40
C VAL A 83 16.67 -3.98 -7.45
N ARG A 84 15.81 -3.43 -6.59
CA ARG A 84 14.83 -4.21 -5.85
C ARG A 84 13.65 -4.45 -6.78
N ALA A 85 13.73 -5.50 -7.58
CA ALA A 85 12.56 -6.03 -8.24
C ALA A 85 11.71 -6.69 -7.14
N SER A 86 10.82 -5.91 -6.51
CA SER A 86 9.65 -6.51 -5.89
C SER A 86 8.86 -7.09 -7.06
N VAL A 87 9.10 -8.37 -7.38
CA VAL A 87 8.05 -9.15 -8.00
C VAL A 87 6.96 -9.10 -6.95
N GLN A 88 6.00 -8.20 -7.14
CA GLN A 88 4.71 -8.36 -6.51
C GLN A 88 4.27 -9.72 -7.01
N SER A 89 4.48 -10.74 -6.17
CA SER A 89 3.64 -11.92 -6.20
C SER A 89 2.26 -11.34 -6.38
N VAL A 90 1.59 -11.69 -7.47
CA VAL A 90 0.15 -11.50 -7.57
C VAL A 90 -0.35 -12.15 -6.29
N ALA A 91 -0.65 -11.30 -5.32
CA ALA A 91 -1.30 -11.71 -4.13
C ALA A 91 -2.60 -12.27 -4.67
N GLU A 92 -2.86 -13.55 -4.44
CA GLU A 92 -4.22 -14.08 -4.40
C GLU A 92 -4.91 -13.41 -3.21
N GLY A 93 -5.04 -12.09 -3.30
CA GLY A 93 -5.59 -11.21 -2.30
C GLY A 93 -6.98 -10.82 -2.75
N ILE A 94 -7.86 -10.68 -1.77
CA ILE A 94 -9.22 -10.24 -2.02
C ILE A 94 -9.18 -8.71 -2.09
N ASP A 95 -9.89 -8.13 -3.07
CA ASP A 95 -10.16 -6.70 -3.07
C ASP A 95 -11.45 -6.44 -2.28
N ILE A 96 -11.33 -5.78 -1.14
CA ILE A 96 -12.41 -5.48 -0.20
C ILE A 96 -12.72 -3.99 -0.25
N VAL A 97 -13.97 -3.61 -0.39
CA VAL A 97 -14.43 -2.22 -0.21
C VAL A 97 -15.38 -2.14 0.99
N LEU A 98 -14.98 -1.36 1.97
CA LEU A 98 -15.79 -1.03 3.14
C LEU A 98 -16.69 0.15 2.80
N VAL A 99 -18.01 -0.04 2.85
CA VAL A 99 -19.02 1.00 2.61
C VAL A 99 -19.68 1.32 3.94
N LEU A 100 -19.31 2.46 4.51
CA LEU A 100 -19.70 2.85 5.87
C LEU A 100 -20.78 3.94 5.83
N ASP A 101 -21.87 3.71 6.56
CA ASP A 101 -22.89 4.73 6.79
C ASP A 101 -22.37 5.80 7.77
N THR A 102 -22.58 7.06 7.40
CA THR A 102 -22.21 8.26 8.18
C THR A 102 -23.40 9.20 8.40
N SER A 103 -24.63 8.69 8.17
CA SER A 103 -25.88 9.39 8.42
C SER A 103 -26.05 9.72 9.91
N GLY A 104 -27.01 10.60 10.20
CA GLY A 104 -27.21 11.11 11.57
C GLY A 104 -27.52 10.02 12.61
N SER A 105 -28.14 8.90 12.23
CA SER A 105 -28.43 7.77 13.12
C SER A 105 -27.16 7.11 13.67
N MET A 106 -26.07 7.11 12.91
CA MET A 106 -24.78 6.55 13.31
C MET A 106 -24.08 7.38 14.41
N SER A 107 -24.58 8.59 14.69
CA SER A 107 -24.09 9.44 15.79
C SER A 107 -24.68 9.03 17.15
N GLU A 108 -25.76 8.26 17.14
CA GLU A 108 -26.41 7.80 18.35
C GLU A 108 -25.53 6.82 19.11
N ARG A 109 -25.71 6.79 20.43
CA ARG A 109 -25.00 5.84 21.28
C ARG A 109 -25.54 4.43 21.03
N GLY A 110 -24.70 3.57 20.45
CA GLY A 110 -24.89 2.13 20.33
C GLY A 110 -23.70 1.40 20.96
N PHE A 111 -23.61 0.09 20.82
CA PHE A 111 -22.35 -0.64 21.10
C PHE A 111 -21.75 -0.39 22.50
N GLY A 112 -22.53 -0.49 23.57
CA GLY A 112 -22.02 -0.32 24.94
C GLY A 112 -21.82 1.14 25.40
N GLY A 113 -22.36 2.13 24.68
CA GLY A 113 -22.52 3.50 25.15
C GLY A 113 -21.73 4.58 24.39
N SER A 114 -21.04 4.22 23.30
CA SER A 114 -20.34 5.16 22.42
C SER A 114 -21.10 5.34 21.10
N ALA A 115 -20.76 6.35 20.28
CA ALA A 115 -21.41 6.52 18.99
C ALA A 115 -21.16 5.30 18.08
N LYS A 116 -22.19 4.86 17.34
CA LYS A 116 -22.08 3.70 16.43
C LYS A 116 -20.96 3.88 15.39
N ILE A 117 -20.77 5.11 14.89
CA ILE A 117 -19.67 5.43 13.96
C ILE A 117 -18.29 5.26 14.62
N ASP A 118 -18.13 5.60 15.89
CA ASP A 118 -16.85 5.48 16.59
C ASP A 118 -16.48 4.02 16.83
N ALA A 119 -17.47 3.20 17.19
CA ALA A 119 -17.36 1.76 17.29
C ALA A 119 -16.94 1.15 15.93
N ALA A 120 -17.64 1.52 14.85
CA ALA A 120 -17.31 1.08 13.50
C ALA A 120 -15.87 1.45 13.11
N LYS A 121 -15.43 2.69 13.37
CA LYS A 121 -14.06 3.14 13.09
C LYS A 121 -13.00 2.35 13.84
N ARG A 122 -13.24 2.04 15.13
CA ARG A 122 -12.32 1.20 15.92
C ARG A 122 -12.19 -0.19 15.31
N VAL A 123 -13.32 -0.83 15.04
CA VAL A 123 -13.33 -2.18 14.46
C VAL A 123 -12.70 -2.20 13.07
N VAL A 124 -12.97 -1.19 12.23
CA VAL A 124 -12.32 -1.06 10.91
C VAL A 124 -10.81 -0.88 11.06
N ASN A 125 -10.34 -0.06 12.00
CA ASN A 125 -8.90 0.12 12.24
C ASN A 125 -8.23 -1.17 12.70
N ASP A 126 -8.88 -1.92 13.59
CA ASP A 126 -8.38 -3.21 14.07
C ASP A 126 -8.38 -4.26 12.95
N PHE A 127 -9.44 -4.30 12.15
CA PHE A 127 -9.54 -5.15 10.95
C PHE A 127 -8.41 -4.86 9.96
N LEU A 128 -8.19 -3.58 9.61
CA LEU A 128 -7.07 -3.16 8.76
C LEU A 128 -5.70 -3.56 9.32
N GLY A 129 -5.54 -3.59 10.64
CA GLY A 129 -4.31 -4.02 11.30
C GLY A 129 -4.07 -5.53 11.27
N GLY A 130 -5.12 -6.33 11.06
CA GLY A 130 -5.06 -7.79 10.96
C GLY A 130 -4.78 -8.31 9.55
N LEU A 131 -5.02 -7.50 8.52
CA LEU A 131 -4.83 -7.89 7.12
C LEU A 131 -3.36 -7.92 6.72
N THR A 132 -3.02 -8.82 5.79
CA THR A 132 -1.64 -9.03 5.34
C THR A 132 -1.49 -8.91 3.83
N ASN A 133 -2.46 -9.37 3.04
CA ASN A 133 -2.32 -9.48 1.59
C ASN A 133 -3.56 -9.06 0.80
N ASP A 134 -4.49 -8.37 1.45
CA ASP A 134 -5.81 -8.03 0.91
C ASP A 134 -5.89 -6.51 0.70
N ARG A 135 -6.37 -6.05 -0.45
CA ARG A 135 -6.46 -4.60 -0.71
C ARG A 135 -7.77 -4.07 -0.16
N VAL A 136 -7.70 -2.99 0.61
CA VAL A 136 -8.90 -2.40 1.22
C VAL A 136 -9.14 -0.99 0.73
N GLY A 137 -10.32 -0.79 0.15
CA GLY A 137 -10.88 0.52 -0.18
C GLY A 137 -11.93 0.95 0.83
N ILE A 138 -12.16 2.26 0.94
CA ILE A 138 -13.08 2.84 1.92
C ILE A 138 -13.97 3.85 1.24
N VAL A 139 -15.27 3.62 1.36
CA VAL A 139 -16.35 4.47 0.88
C VAL A 139 -17.20 4.85 2.08
N ILE A 140 -17.57 6.11 2.17
CA ILE A 140 -18.57 6.56 3.13
C ILE A 140 -19.80 7.04 2.39
N PHE A 141 -20.96 6.88 3.01
CA PHE A 141 -22.21 7.37 2.45
C PHE A 141 -23.16 7.92 3.50
N SER A 142 -24.09 8.74 3.03
CA SER A 142 -25.25 9.30 3.72
C SER A 142 -26.29 9.53 2.62
N GLY A 143 -26.72 10.77 2.33
CA GLY A 143 -27.53 11.07 1.14
C GLY A 143 -26.75 10.93 -0.19
N GLU A 144 -25.44 11.09 -0.12
CA GLU A 144 -24.49 10.88 -1.23
C GLU A 144 -23.41 9.89 -0.79
N ALA A 145 -22.58 9.43 -1.72
CA ALA A 145 -21.47 8.52 -1.42
C ALA A 145 -20.15 9.02 -2.02
N ILE A 146 -19.07 8.93 -1.24
CA ILE A 146 -17.73 9.35 -1.66
C ILE A 146 -16.69 8.26 -1.36
N VAL A 147 -15.71 8.14 -2.25
CA VAL A 147 -14.54 7.27 -2.04
C VAL A 147 -13.53 8.04 -1.19
N VAL A 148 -13.31 7.58 0.04
CA VAL A 148 -12.33 8.16 0.95
C VAL A 148 -10.92 7.67 0.61
N GLY A 149 -10.80 6.38 0.26
CA GLY A 149 -9.53 5.76 -0.11
C GLY A 149 -9.74 4.65 -1.15
N PRO A 150 -8.93 4.61 -2.22
CA PRO A 150 -8.96 3.51 -3.17
C PRO A 150 -8.38 2.21 -2.56
N PRO A 151 -8.68 1.02 -3.11
CA PRO A 151 -8.14 -0.23 -2.62
C PRO A 151 -6.61 -0.26 -2.63
N THR A 152 -6.01 -0.44 -1.45
CA THR A 152 -4.56 -0.41 -1.26
C THR A 152 -4.11 -1.45 -0.22
N LEU A 153 -2.84 -1.86 -0.32
CA LEU A 153 -2.14 -2.66 0.70
C LEU A 153 -1.52 -1.79 1.80
N ASP A 154 -1.57 -0.47 1.66
CA ASP A 154 -1.09 0.47 2.69
C ASP A 154 -2.16 0.69 3.77
N TYR A 155 -2.25 -0.27 4.69
CA TYR A 155 -3.21 -0.23 5.78
C TYR A 155 -3.00 0.98 6.71
N ALA A 156 -1.75 1.43 6.87
CA ALA A 156 -1.44 2.59 7.69
C ALA A 156 -1.96 3.89 7.07
N ALA A 157 -1.94 4.01 5.74
CA ALA A 157 -2.61 5.10 5.04
C ALA A 157 -4.13 5.02 5.18
N SER A 158 -4.72 3.83 5.00
CA SER A 158 -6.17 3.61 5.16
C SER A 158 -6.66 3.95 6.57
N GLN A 159 -5.94 3.55 7.63
CA GLN A 159 -6.28 3.90 9.02
C GLN A 159 -6.29 5.42 9.25
N LYS A 160 -5.35 6.16 8.64
CA LYS A 160 -5.32 7.63 8.71
C LYS A 160 -6.49 8.29 7.99
N LEU A 161 -7.01 7.66 6.94
CA LEU A 161 -8.19 8.12 6.21
C LEU A 161 -9.48 7.86 6.99
N VAL A 162 -9.53 6.80 7.79
CA VAL A 162 -10.70 6.47 8.64
C VAL A 162 -10.81 7.39 9.84
N ALA A 163 -9.68 7.79 10.43
CA ALA A 163 -9.65 8.60 11.65
C ALA A 163 -10.52 9.88 11.63
N PRO A 164 -10.52 10.71 10.57
CA PRO A 164 -11.33 11.93 10.50
C PRO A 164 -12.79 11.71 10.09
N ILE A 165 -13.22 10.49 9.76
CA ILE A 165 -14.62 10.22 9.37
C ILE A 165 -15.52 10.52 10.58
N ASP A 166 -16.52 11.36 10.39
CA ASP A 166 -17.52 11.69 11.40
C ASP A 166 -18.91 11.79 10.75
N THR A 167 -19.93 11.61 11.57
CA THR A 167 -21.32 11.74 11.17
C THR A 167 -21.68 13.18 10.81
N GLY A 168 -22.59 13.35 9.86
CA GLY A 168 -23.01 14.68 9.41
C GLY A 168 -21.98 15.44 8.55
N THR A 169 -20.86 14.81 8.18
CA THR A 169 -19.94 15.31 7.14
C THR A 169 -20.60 15.34 5.76
N LEU A 170 -21.47 14.37 5.49
CA LEU A 170 -22.28 14.30 4.29
C LEU A 170 -23.73 14.70 4.62
N THR A 171 -24.29 15.60 3.81
CA THR A 171 -25.68 16.01 3.93
C THR A 171 -26.62 14.93 3.40
N GLY A 172 -27.77 14.78 4.06
CA GLY A 172 -28.87 13.94 3.56
C GLY A 172 -29.18 12.75 4.47
N GLY A 173 -30.10 11.91 3.99
CA GLY A 173 -30.57 10.71 4.69
C GLY A 173 -29.63 9.52 4.48
N THR A 174 -30.19 8.34 4.21
CA THR A 174 -29.43 7.09 4.04
C THR A 174 -29.69 6.54 2.63
N ALA A 175 -28.72 6.72 1.72
CA ALA A 175 -28.78 6.30 0.33
C ALA A 175 -27.94 5.02 0.12
N ILE A 176 -28.47 3.89 0.58
CA ILE A 176 -27.81 2.58 0.53
C ILE A 176 -27.45 2.19 -0.89
N GLY A 177 -28.38 2.38 -1.84
CA GLY A 177 -28.13 2.01 -3.25
C GLY A 177 -27.00 2.83 -3.87
N THR A 178 -26.90 4.12 -3.55
CA THR A 178 -25.81 4.99 -4.00
C THR A 178 -24.47 4.56 -3.38
N GLY A 179 -24.43 4.33 -2.07
CA GLY A 179 -23.23 3.84 -1.37
C GLY A 179 -22.73 2.53 -1.96
N LEU A 180 -23.64 1.58 -2.18
CA LEU A 180 -23.33 0.28 -2.76
C LEU A 180 -22.85 0.41 -4.21
N ALA A 181 -23.52 1.21 -5.04
CA ALA A 181 -23.10 1.45 -6.43
C ALA A 181 -21.70 2.07 -6.53
N VAL A 182 -21.37 3.04 -5.66
CA VAL A 182 -20.02 3.62 -5.60
C VAL A 182 -18.99 2.57 -5.17
N GLY A 183 -19.28 1.78 -4.13
CA GLY A 183 -18.40 0.71 -3.68
C GLY A 183 -18.14 -0.35 -4.76
N ILE A 184 -19.18 -0.76 -5.48
CA ILE A 184 -19.07 -1.69 -6.62
C ILE A 184 -18.23 -1.06 -7.74
N ASN A 185 -18.47 0.21 -8.06
CA ASN A 185 -17.73 0.90 -9.13
C ASN A 185 -16.23 1.03 -8.82
N VAL A 186 -15.84 1.15 -7.55
CA VAL A 186 -14.44 1.12 -7.13
C VAL A 186 -13.76 -0.22 -7.48
N LEU A 187 -14.52 -1.33 -7.46
CA LEU A 187 -14.03 -2.68 -7.78
C LEU A 187 -14.19 -3.06 -9.26
N ARG A 188 -14.79 -2.20 -10.08
CA ARG A 188 -15.12 -2.51 -11.48
C ARG A 188 -13.89 -2.94 -12.30
N ASP A 189 -12.77 -2.22 -12.13
CA ASP A 189 -11.53 -2.45 -12.86
C ASP A 189 -10.53 -3.29 -12.06
N SER A 190 -10.97 -3.94 -10.99
CA SER A 190 -10.12 -4.84 -10.20
C SER A 190 -9.87 -6.15 -10.93
N GLU A 191 -8.60 -6.57 -10.97
CA GLU A 191 -8.16 -7.87 -11.49
C GLU A 191 -8.10 -8.96 -10.40
N ALA A 192 -8.55 -8.66 -9.17
CA ALA A 192 -8.55 -9.62 -8.07
C ALA A 192 -9.50 -10.80 -8.33
N ALA A 193 -9.10 -11.99 -7.90
CA ALA A 193 -9.88 -13.21 -8.06
C ALA A 193 -11.18 -13.18 -7.25
N SER A 194 -11.18 -12.51 -6.09
CA SER A 194 -12.39 -12.23 -5.32
C SER A 194 -12.55 -10.73 -5.07
N LYS A 195 -13.78 -10.25 -5.23
CA LYS A 195 -14.19 -8.86 -5.05
C LYS A 195 -15.35 -8.80 -4.08
N VAL A 196 -15.18 -8.01 -3.02
CA VAL A 196 -16.11 -8.01 -1.89
C VAL A 196 -16.44 -6.58 -1.51
N VAL A 197 -17.73 -6.31 -1.32
CA VAL A 197 -18.21 -5.07 -0.70
C VAL A 197 -18.83 -5.42 0.65
N ILE A 198 -18.39 -4.74 1.71
CA ILE A 198 -18.97 -4.88 3.04
C ILE A 198 -19.71 -3.58 3.36
N LEU A 199 -21.03 -3.65 3.41
CA LEU A 199 -21.92 -2.53 3.72
C LEU A 199 -22.28 -2.55 5.20
N LEU A 200 -21.99 -1.46 5.92
CA LEU A 200 -22.38 -1.25 7.31
C LEU A 200 -23.36 -0.07 7.42
N THR A 201 -24.55 -0.31 7.98
CA THR A 201 -25.59 0.72 8.19
C THR A 201 -26.48 0.38 9.38
N ASP A 202 -27.10 1.39 9.98
CA ASP A 202 -28.07 1.27 11.08
C ASP A 202 -29.48 1.79 10.70
N GLY A 203 -29.69 2.13 9.42
CA GLY A 203 -30.89 2.82 8.96
C GLY A 203 -31.55 2.22 7.71
N GLU A 204 -32.75 2.72 7.41
CA GLU A 204 -33.50 2.37 6.20
C GLU A 204 -33.07 3.23 5.02
N ASN A 205 -33.11 2.67 3.82
CA ASN A 205 -32.89 3.44 2.61
C ASN A 205 -34.03 4.45 2.38
N ASN A 206 -33.78 5.72 2.66
CA ASN A 206 -34.76 6.81 2.55
C ASN A 206 -34.35 7.93 1.58
N SER A 207 -33.19 7.78 0.93
CA SER A 207 -32.64 8.75 -0.02
C SER A 207 -31.91 8.04 -1.17
N GLY A 208 -31.44 8.83 -2.14
CA GLY A 208 -30.72 8.36 -3.32
C GLY A 208 -31.59 8.01 -4.51
N ASP A 209 -31.01 8.15 -5.70
CA ASP A 209 -31.67 7.88 -6.98
C ASP A 209 -31.57 6.39 -7.41
N ILE A 210 -30.67 5.64 -6.79
CA ILE A 210 -30.41 4.23 -7.10
C ILE A 210 -31.08 3.36 -6.04
N SER A 211 -31.92 2.42 -6.47
CA SER A 211 -32.51 1.43 -5.58
C SER A 211 -31.44 0.47 -5.05
N PRO A 212 -31.46 0.09 -3.75
CA PRO A 212 -30.50 -0.87 -3.20
C PRO A 212 -30.52 -2.23 -3.91
N LEU A 213 -31.68 -2.67 -4.40
CA LEU A 213 -31.79 -3.92 -5.17
C LEU A 213 -31.19 -3.79 -6.58
N ASP A 214 -31.27 -2.62 -7.20
CA ASP A 214 -30.63 -2.38 -8.50
C ASP A 214 -29.11 -2.37 -8.36
N ALA A 215 -28.59 -1.75 -7.29
CA ALA A 215 -27.17 -1.82 -6.96
C ALA A 215 -26.71 -3.27 -6.67
N ALA A 216 -27.52 -4.08 -5.97
CA ALA A 216 -27.24 -5.50 -5.78
C ALA A 216 -27.20 -6.28 -7.12
N ASN A 217 -28.09 -5.97 -8.05
CA ASN A 217 -28.07 -6.56 -9.38
C ASN A 217 -26.80 -6.16 -10.15
N MET A 218 -26.32 -4.91 -10.01
CA MET A 218 -25.05 -4.47 -10.59
C MET A 218 -23.86 -5.23 -9.99
N ALA A 219 -23.84 -5.43 -8.67
CA ALA A 219 -22.82 -6.24 -8.00
C ALA A 219 -22.74 -7.65 -8.59
N LYS A 220 -23.90 -8.30 -8.75
CA LYS A 220 -23.99 -9.63 -9.35
C LYS A 220 -23.47 -9.69 -10.78
N LEU A 221 -23.77 -8.68 -11.61
CA LEU A 221 -23.27 -8.61 -12.99
C LEU A 221 -21.75 -8.42 -13.06
N LEU A 222 -21.14 -7.81 -12.04
CA LEU A 222 -19.71 -7.55 -11.96
C LEU A 222 -18.95 -8.60 -11.13
N ASP A 223 -19.62 -9.68 -10.72
CA ASP A 223 -19.07 -10.74 -9.87
C ASP A 223 -18.48 -10.19 -8.56
N VAL A 224 -19.24 -9.30 -7.93
CA VAL A 224 -18.92 -8.68 -6.63
C VAL A 224 -19.88 -9.24 -5.59
N ARG A 225 -19.35 -9.84 -4.53
CA ARG A 225 -20.13 -10.31 -3.39
C ARG A 225 -20.39 -9.15 -2.44
N VAL A 226 -21.64 -9.02 -1.97
CA VAL A 226 -22.02 -7.98 -1.01
C VAL A 226 -22.35 -8.63 0.33
N TYR A 227 -21.60 -8.26 1.36
CA TYR A 227 -21.94 -8.56 2.75
C TYR A 227 -22.61 -7.34 3.37
N THR A 228 -23.66 -7.57 4.13
CA THR A 228 -24.45 -6.50 4.73
C THR A 228 -24.45 -6.67 6.24
N ILE A 229 -24.11 -5.60 6.95
CA ILE A 229 -24.02 -5.57 8.40
C ILE A 229 -25.00 -4.51 8.92
N GLY A 230 -26.01 -4.95 9.65
CA GLY A 230 -26.97 -4.09 10.34
C GLY A 230 -26.51 -3.78 11.76
N ALA A 231 -26.24 -2.52 12.05
CA ALA A 231 -25.89 -2.05 13.39
C ALA A 231 -27.16 -1.76 14.20
N ILE A 232 -27.48 -2.64 15.16
CA ILE A 232 -28.68 -2.53 16.01
C ILE A 232 -28.33 -2.07 17.43
N THR A 233 -29.19 -1.24 18.02
CA THR A 233 -29.06 -0.85 19.43
C THR A 233 -30.00 -1.70 20.30
N LEU A 234 -29.44 -2.47 21.22
CA LEU A 234 -30.22 -3.20 22.23
C LEU A 234 -30.58 -2.26 23.37
N ASN A 235 -31.85 -1.86 23.48
CA ASN A 235 -32.35 -1.08 24.61
C ASN A 235 -32.69 -2.01 25.79
N PRO A 236 -32.00 -1.95 26.95
CA PRO A 236 -32.25 -2.83 28.08
C PRO A 236 -33.57 -2.54 28.82
N SER A 237 -34.20 -1.39 28.55
CA SER A 237 -35.39 -0.88 29.23
C SER A 237 -36.65 -0.87 28.37
N ALA A 238 -36.54 -1.20 27.08
CA ALA A 238 -37.69 -1.55 26.27
C ALA A 238 -37.98 -3.04 26.49
N ASP A 239 -39.25 -3.42 26.58
CA ASP A 239 -39.63 -4.84 26.43
C ASP A 239 -38.86 -5.40 25.24
N ARG A 240 -38.38 -6.65 25.36
CA ARG A 240 -37.48 -7.33 24.41
C ARG A 240 -37.96 -7.39 22.95
N ASP A 241 -39.13 -6.83 22.66
CA ASP A 241 -39.79 -6.73 21.36
C ASP A 241 -39.65 -5.36 20.66
N VAL A 242 -39.00 -4.36 21.27
CA VAL A 242 -38.71 -3.07 20.59
C VAL A 242 -37.21 -2.89 20.43
N ALA A 243 -36.60 -3.76 19.63
CA ALA A 243 -35.43 -3.33 18.87
C ALA A 243 -35.85 -2.07 18.08
N SER A 244 -35.01 -1.05 18.05
CA SER A 244 -35.24 0.10 17.16
C SER A 244 -35.20 -0.45 15.73
N ASP A 245 -36.38 -0.74 15.19
CA ASP A 245 -36.66 -1.43 13.92
C ASP A 245 -36.33 -0.53 12.71
N THR A 246 -35.21 0.20 12.77
CA THR A 246 -34.78 1.16 11.74
C THR A 246 -33.92 0.49 10.67
N VAL A 247 -33.56 -0.78 10.81
CA VAL A 247 -32.82 -1.52 9.78
C VAL A 247 -33.80 -2.43 9.05
N ASP A 248 -33.98 -2.23 7.75
CA ASP A 248 -34.75 -3.15 6.91
C ASP A 248 -33.95 -4.45 6.68
N GLU A 249 -34.03 -5.38 7.64
CA GLU A 249 -33.31 -6.66 7.56
C GLU A 249 -33.69 -7.47 6.32
N LYS A 250 -34.94 -7.35 5.85
CA LYS A 250 -35.43 -8.08 4.67
C LYS A 250 -34.72 -7.56 3.42
N LEU A 251 -34.57 -6.24 3.31
CA LEU A 251 -33.84 -5.62 2.21
C LEU A 251 -32.35 -5.99 2.26
N MET A 252 -31.70 -5.85 3.42
CA MET A 252 -30.27 -6.17 3.58
C MET A 252 -29.99 -7.64 3.24
N ARG A 253 -30.82 -8.56 3.72
CA ARG A 253 -30.73 -9.98 3.39
C ARG A 253 -30.89 -10.24 1.90
N LYS A 254 -31.86 -9.61 1.23
CA LYS A 254 -32.04 -9.74 -0.23
C LYS A 254 -30.83 -9.25 -1.02
N ILE A 255 -30.18 -8.17 -0.58
CA ILE A 255 -28.97 -7.63 -1.21
C ILE A 255 -27.83 -8.66 -1.08
N ALA A 256 -27.58 -9.14 0.14
CA ALA A 256 -26.50 -10.07 0.40
C ALA A 256 -26.71 -11.43 -0.30
N GLU A 257 -27.86 -12.07 -0.08
CA GLU A 257 -28.17 -13.37 -0.70
C GLU A 257 -28.24 -13.28 -2.24
N GLY A 258 -28.70 -12.14 -2.77
CA GLY A 258 -28.78 -11.90 -4.21
C GLY A 258 -27.42 -11.88 -4.92
N THR A 259 -26.36 -11.57 -4.16
CA THR A 259 -24.97 -11.43 -4.65
C THR A 259 -24.05 -12.55 -4.15
N GLY A 260 -24.56 -13.51 -3.35
CA GLY A 260 -23.78 -14.61 -2.80
C GLY A 260 -23.02 -14.31 -1.50
N GLY A 261 -23.33 -13.19 -0.84
CA GLY A 261 -22.85 -12.86 0.50
C GLY A 261 -23.85 -13.17 1.61
N HIS A 262 -23.56 -12.70 2.81
CA HIS A 262 -24.37 -12.93 4.01
C HIS A 262 -24.78 -11.63 4.73
N TYR A 263 -25.94 -11.68 5.38
CA TYR A 263 -26.41 -10.63 6.27
C TYR A 263 -26.05 -10.95 7.73
N TYR A 264 -25.52 -9.94 8.42
CA TYR A 264 -25.17 -10.01 9.83
C TYR A 264 -25.87 -8.88 10.59
N SER A 265 -26.34 -9.20 11.79
CA SER A 265 -26.91 -8.23 12.73
C SER A 265 -25.98 -8.14 13.94
N VAL A 266 -25.51 -6.93 14.25
CA VAL A 266 -24.48 -6.69 15.27
C VAL A 266 -24.95 -5.66 16.28
N SER A 267 -24.69 -5.90 17.55
CA SER A 267 -25.09 -5.03 18.66
C SER A 267 -23.94 -4.45 19.46
N ASP A 268 -22.74 -5.02 19.32
CA ASP A 268 -21.54 -4.67 20.08
C ASP A 268 -20.26 -4.79 19.22
N GLU A 269 -19.19 -4.09 19.63
CA GLU A 269 -17.96 -3.95 18.84
C GLU A 269 -17.30 -5.31 18.60
N ASN A 270 -17.43 -6.23 19.56
CA ASN A 270 -16.84 -7.56 19.44
C ASN A 270 -17.57 -8.39 18.39
N SER A 271 -18.90 -8.33 18.37
CA SER A 271 -19.71 -8.99 17.32
C SER A 271 -19.38 -8.46 15.93
N LEU A 272 -19.17 -7.15 15.77
CA LEU A 272 -18.76 -6.55 14.51
C LEU A 272 -17.36 -7.05 14.09
N ALA A 273 -16.41 -7.11 15.02
CA ALA A 273 -15.06 -7.59 14.75
C ALA A 273 -15.01 -9.10 14.43
N GLU A 274 -15.93 -9.89 14.98
CA GLU A 274 -16.09 -11.30 14.65
C GLU A 274 -16.61 -11.48 13.22
N VAL A 275 -17.63 -10.71 12.83
CA VAL A 275 -18.19 -10.73 11.47
C VAL A 275 -17.12 -10.40 10.41
N TYR A 276 -16.29 -9.37 10.64
CA TYR A 276 -15.21 -9.05 9.70
C TYR A 276 -14.21 -10.19 9.51
N ARG A 277 -13.85 -10.88 10.60
CA ARG A 277 -12.94 -12.05 10.55
C ARG A 277 -13.60 -13.26 9.88
N GLU A 278 -14.90 -13.45 10.09
CA GLU A 278 -15.67 -14.50 9.43
C GLU A 278 -15.70 -14.28 7.91
N ILE A 279 -16.02 -13.06 7.47
CA ILE A 279 -16.02 -12.68 6.05
C ILE A 279 -14.64 -12.92 5.44
N GLU A 280 -13.56 -12.48 6.09
CA GLU A 280 -12.19 -12.72 5.63
C GLU A 280 -11.89 -14.22 5.44
N SER A 281 -12.28 -15.05 6.40
CA SER A 281 -12.09 -16.50 6.36
C SER A 281 -12.88 -17.17 5.22
N LEU A 282 -14.15 -16.77 5.04
CA LEU A 282 -15.02 -17.29 3.97
C LEU A 282 -14.44 -16.98 2.59
N GLU A 283 -13.94 -15.76 2.41
CA GLU A 283 -13.40 -15.29 1.14
C GLU A 283 -12.05 -15.94 0.82
N LYS A 284 -11.18 -16.13 1.82
CA LYS A 284 -9.91 -16.86 1.66
C LYS A 284 -10.10 -18.33 1.33
N SER A 285 -11.22 -18.94 1.75
CA SER A 285 -11.53 -20.33 1.40
C SER A 285 -12.06 -20.52 -0.03
N HIS A 286 -12.49 -19.43 -0.68
CA HIS A 286 -13.08 -19.45 -2.02
C HIS A 286 -12.06 -19.26 -3.15
N VAL A 287 -10.86 -18.77 -2.84
CA VAL A 287 -9.76 -18.53 -3.78
C VAL A 287 -8.75 -19.66 -3.63
#